data_AF-A0A7R9QNH1-F1
#
_entry.id   AF-A0A7R9QNH1-F1
#
_cell.length_a   1.000
_cell.length_b   1.000
_cell.length_c   1.000
_cell.angle_alpha   90.00
_cell.angle_beta   90.00
_cell.angle_gamma   90.00
#
_symmetry.space_group_name_H-M   'P 1'
#
loop_
_entity.id
_entity.type
_entity.pdbx_description
1 polymer ?
#
loop_
_entity_poly.entity_id
_entity_poly.type
_entity_poly.pdbx_seq_one_letter_code
_entity_poly.pdbx_strand_id
1 'polypeptide(L)'
;MKGVFSSPSAIYSRGLQNHLLPNTTYGNESGGDPLVIPDLTYEKLQEFHSRHYHPSNARFFTYGNFPLESHLAFINEYVLSRFTFNEDYKKCSEISEQSKWSKPVHKSIESQPDPLAPFADKQTTVSVSFLLENITNTHENFT
;
A
#
# COMPACT_ATOMS: atom_id res chain seq x y z
N MET A 1 -7.72 13.56 -2.26
CA MET A 1 -6.66 13.40 -1.24
C MET A 1 -6.38 14.63 -0.37
N LYS A 2 -6.66 15.88 -0.79
CA LYS A 2 -6.35 17.09 -0.01
C LYS A 2 -6.78 17.03 1.48
N GLY A 3 -7.98 16.54 1.78
CA GLY A 3 -8.46 16.40 3.17
C GLY A 3 -7.72 15.34 4.00
N VAL A 4 -7.13 14.32 3.40
CA VAL A 4 -6.31 13.34 4.15
C VAL A 4 -4.97 13.97 4.55
N PHE A 5 -4.46 14.90 3.74
CA PHE A 5 -3.24 15.66 4.02
C PHE A 5 -3.47 16.85 4.97
N SER A 6 -4.69 17.09 5.47
CA SER A 6 -4.91 18.11 6.51
C SER A 6 -4.75 17.56 7.93
N SER A 7 -4.53 16.25 8.08
CA SER A 7 -4.31 15.62 9.38
C SER A 7 -2.81 15.39 9.64
N PRO A 8 -2.24 15.96 10.72
CA PRO A 8 -0.85 15.74 11.09
C PRO A 8 -0.48 14.27 11.29
N SER A 9 -1.37 13.48 11.88
CA SER A 9 -1.15 12.05 12.11
C SER A 9 -1.12 11.26 10.80
N ALA A 10 -1.94 11.64 9.81
CA ALA A 10 -1.92 11.03 8.49
C ALA A 10 -0.63 11.36 7.73
N ILE A 11 -0.18 12.62 7.76
CA ILE A 11 1.12 13.03 7.19
C ILE A 11 2.25 12.24 7.86
N TYR A 12 2.21 12.13 9.19
CA TYR A 12 3.21 11.40 9.96
C TYR A 12 3.26 9.91 9.61
N SER A 13 2.11 9.21 9.58
CA SER A 13 2.06 7.78 9.26
C SER A 13 2.60 7.46 7.86
N ARG A 14 2.23 8.30 6.88
CA ARG A 14 2.74 8.23 5.50
C ARG A 14 4.24 8.48 5.44
N GLY A 15 4.69 9.58 6.05
CA GLY A 15 6.11 9.92 6.12
C GLY A 15 6.91 8.79 6.75
N LEU A 16 6.42 8.18 7.82
CA LEU A 16 7.07 7.04 8.46
C LEU A 16 7.21 5.84 7.51
N GLN A 17 6.12 5.44 6.84
CA GLN A 17 6.16 4.33 5.89
C GLN A 17 7.11 4.61 4.71
N ASN A 18 7.00 5.78 4.09
CA ASN A 18 7.79 6.14 2.91
C ASN A 18 9.30 6.19 3.24
N HIS A 19 9.64 6.70 4.43
CA HIS A 19 11.04 6.79 4.86
C HIS A 19 11.58 5.48 5.41
N LEU A 20 10.75 4.56 5.91
CA LEU A 20 11.19 3.26 6.42
C LEU A 20 11.40 2.23 5.29
N LEU A 21 10.56 2.29 4.24
CA LEU A 21 10.52 1.36 3.12
C LEU A 21 10.77 2.01 1.74
N PRO A 22 11.79 2.88 1.58
CA PRO A 22 11.94 3.77 0.43
C PRO A 22 12.24 3.06 -0.90
N ASN A 23 12.77 1.83 -0.87
CA ASN A 23 13.18 1.10 -2.07
C ASN A 23 12.07 0.18 -2.61
N THR A 24 10.85 0.30 -2.07
CA THR A 24 9.70 -0.53 -2.43
C THR A 24 8.53 0.35 -2.85
N THR A 25 7.42 -0.25 -3.30
CA THR A 25 6.20 0.53 -3.59
C THR A 25 5.64 1.27 -2.38
N TYR A 26 6.03 0.89 -1.16
CA TYR A 26 5.64 1.58 0.08
C TYR A 26 6.36 2.91 0.28
N GLY A 27 7.35 3.24 -0.56
CA GLY A 27 7.94 4.58 -0.67
C GLY A 27 7.01 5.61 -1.31
N ASN A 28 5.94 5.16 -1.97
CA ASN A 28 5.05 6.00 -2.77
C ASN A 28 3.71 6.30 -2.05
N GLU A 29 3.12 7.45 -2.37
CA GLU A 29 1.76 7.80 -1.95
C GLU A 29 0.70 7.08 -2.80
N SER A 30 0.37 5.84 -2.44
CA SER A 30 -0.60 5.01 -3.17
C SER A 30 -2.01 5.64 -3.29
N GLY A 31 -2.41 6.44 -2.31
CA GLY A 31 -3.67 7.20 -2.37
C GLY A 31 -3.63 8.39 -3.34
N GLY A 32 -2.43 8.79 -3.77
CA GLY A 32 -2.17 9.94 -4.63
C GLY A 32 -1.79 11.19 -3.85
N ASP A 33 -0.62 11.76 -4.15
CA ASP A 33 -0.27 13.11 -3.73
C ASP A 33 -1.11 14.13 -4.53
N PRO A 34 -1.90 15.02 -3.90
CA PRO A 34 -2.65 16.06 -4.59
C PRO A 34 -1.86 16.89 -5.61
N LEU A 35 -0.55 17.02 -5.43
CA LEU A 35 0.35 17.74 -6.33
C LEU A 35 0.71 16.92 -7.59
N VAL A 36 0.68 15.59 -7.49
CA VAL A 36 1.09 14.66 -8.57
C VAL A 36 -0.11 14.01 -9.27
N ILE A 37 -1.25 13.89 -8.59
CA ILE A 37 -2.50 13.32 -9.16
C ILE A 37 -2.83 13.91 -10.54
N PRO A 38 -2.72 15.23 -10.79
CA PRO A 38 -3.03 15.80 -12.11
C PRO A 38 -2.15 15.28 -13.26
N ASP A 39 -1.00 14.68 -12.98
CA ASP A 39 -0.08 14.13 -13.99
C ASP A 39 -0.49 12.73 -14.47
N LEU A 40 -1.50 12.12 -13.85
CA LEU A 40 -2.04 10.83 -14.26
C LEU A 40 -2.90 10.98 -15.52
N THR A 41 -2.46 10.36 -16.62
CA THR A 41 -3.23 10.32 -17.86
C THR A 41 -4.17 9.12 -17.90
N TYR A 42 -5.18 9.17 -18.77
CA TYR A 42 -6.12 8.07 -18.96
C TYR A 42 -5.42 6.79 -19.43
N GLU A 43 -4.42 6.92 -20.30
CA GLU A 43 -3.66 5.79 -20.85
C GLU A 43 -2.88 5.08 -19.74
N LYS A 44 -2.22 5.84 -18.85
CA LYS A 44 -1.52 5.28 -17.68
C LYS A 44 -2.48 4.54 -16.75
N LEU A 45 -3.71 5.06 -16.58
CA LEU A 45 -4.74 4.39 -15.79
C LEU A 45 -5.18 3.06 -16.42
N GLN A 46 -5.43 3.05 -17.73
CA GLN A 46 -5.80 1.83 -18.47
C GLN A 46 -4.67 0.79 -18.45
N GLU A 47 -3.43 1.22 -18.68
CA GLU A 47 -2.25 0.37 -18.63
C GLU A 47 -2.11 -0.27 -17.24
N PHE A 48 -2.22 0.52 -16.17
CA PHE A 48 -2.17 0.02 -14.81
C PHE A 48 -3.24 -1.04 -14.56
N HIS A 49 -4.49 -0.80 -14.97
CA HIS A 49 -5.56 -1.78 -14.86
C HIS A 49 -5.25 -3.06 -15.63
N SER A 50 -4.87 -2.95 -16.91
CA SER A 50 -4.56 -4.11 -17.76
C SER A 50 -3.45 -4.99 -17.19
N ARG A 51 -2.47 -4.37 -16.50
CA ARG A 51 -1.33 -5.04 -15.90
C ARG A 51 -1.62 -5.68 -14.54
N HIS A 52 -2.48 -5.08 -13.71
CA HIS A 52 -2.65 -5.55 -12.33
C HIS A 52 -3.94 -6.31 -12.07
N TYR A 53 -4.97 -6.17 -12.92
CA TYR A 53 -6.32 -6.72 -12.69
C TYR A 53 -6.59 -8.05 -13.41
N HIS A 54 -5.58 -8.65 -14.05
CA HIS A 54 -5.72 -10.00 -14.61
C HIS A 54 -5.97 -11.03 -13.50
N PRO A 55 -6.87 -12.01 -13.66
CA PRO A 55 -7.22 -12.95 -12.59
C PRO A 55 -6.06 -13.83 -12.10
N SER A 56 -5.00 -14.02 -12.91
CA SER A 56 -3.76 -14.68 -12.45
C SER A 56 -3.02 -13.93 -11.34
N ASN A 57 -3.31 -12.64 -11.16
CA ASN A 57 -2.82 -11.82 -10.05
C ASN A 57 -3.87 -11.58 -8.95
N ALA A 58 -5.06 -12.17 -9.07
CA ALA A 58 -6.14 -11.96 -8.11
C ALA A 58 -6.12 -12.99 -6.98
N ARG A 59 -6.70 -12.61 -5.85
CA ARG A 59 -7.07 -13.53 -4.75
C ARG A 59 -8.56 -13.36 -4.49
N PHE A 60 -9.31 -14.46 -4.55
CA PHE A 60 -10.73 -14.46 -4.22
C PHE A 60 -10.90 -14.91 -2.77
N PHE A 61 -11.78 -14.24 -2.03
CA PHE A 61 -12.08 -14.55 -0.64
C PHE A 61 -13.59 -14.58 -0.42
N THR A 62 -14.10 -15.65 0.17
CA THR A 62 -15.50 -15.84 0.54
C THR A 62 -15.57 -16.35 1.97
N TYR A 63 -16.55 -15.88 2.74
CA TYR A 63 -16.76 -16.28 4.14
C TYR A 63 -18.25 -16.27 4.46
N GLY A 64 -18.70 -17.25 5.25
CA GLY A 64 -20.09 -17.37 5.69
C GLY A 64 -20.58 -18.80 5.64
N ASN A 65 -21.91 -18.98 5.61
CA ASN A 65 -22.57 -20.28 5.59
C ASN A 65 -23.23 -20.61 4.25
N PHE A 66 -23.01 -19.81 3.21
CA PHE A 66 -23.52 -20.09 1.87
C PHE A 66 -22.71 -21.20 1.18
N PRO A 67 -23.33 -22.00 0.29
CA PRO A 67 -22.62 -23.04 -0.44
C PRO A 67 -21.48 -22.46 -1.30
N LEU A 68 -20.27 -22.99 -1.12
CA LEU A 68 -19.07 -22.53 -1.82
C LEU A 68 -19.16 -22.80 -3.33
N GLU A 69 -19.83 -23.87 -3.72
CA GLU A 69 -19.99 -24.32 -5.11
C GLU A 69 -20.61 -23.23 -5.98
N SER A 70 -21.62 -22.53 -5.46
CA SER A 70 -22.27 -21.41 -6.15
C SER A 70 -21.31 -20.25 -6.40
N HIS A 71 -20.43 -19.96 -5.44
CA HIS A 71 -19.41 -18.91 -5.60
C HIS A 71 -18.35 -19.31 -6.64
N LEU A 72 -17.87 -20.55 -6.59
CA LEU A 72 -16.86 -21.05 -7.53
C LEU A 72 -17.40 -21.10 -8.96
N ALA A 73 -18.65 -21.56 -9.14
CA ALA A 73 -19.32 -21.57 -10.44
C ALA A 73 -19.43 -20.15 -11.02
N PHE A 74 -19.88 -19.19 -10.20
CA PHE A 74 -19.98 -17.79 -10.60
C PHE A 74 -18.63 -17.19 -10.98
N ILE A 75 -17.60 -17.36 -10.14
CA ILE A 75 -16.26 -16.82 -10.41
C ILE A 75 -15.69 -17.43 -11.71
N ASN A 76 -15.90 -18.72 -11.95
CA ASN A 76 -15.46 -19.37 -13.17
C ASN A 76 -16.19 -18.84 -14.41
N GLU A 77 -17.52 -18.79 -14.38
CA GLU A 77 -18.35 -18.37 -15.52
C GLU A 77 -18.10 -16.92 -15.94
N TYR A 78 -18.01 -16.00 -14.97
CA TYR A 78 -17.93 -14.57 -15.27
C TYR A 78 -16.51 -14.04 -15.35
N VAL A 79 -15.54 -14.72 -14.73
CA VAL A 79 -14.15 -14.24 -14.66
C VAL A 79 -13.21 -15.28 -15.25
N LEU A 80 -12.93 -16.38 -14.56
CA LEU A 80 -11.76 -17.22 -14.88
C LEU A 80 -11.82 -17.86 -16.28
N SER A 81 -13.00 -18.30 -16.73
CA SER A 81 -13.16 -18.92 -18.05
C SER A 81 -12.89 -17.99 -19.24
N ARG A 82 -12.86 -16.67 -19.01
CA ARG A 82 -12.63 -15.65 -20.03
C ARG A 82 -11.17 -15.27 -20.22
N PHE A 83 -10.28 -15.80 -19.37
CA PHE A 83 -8.86 -15.47 -19.38
C PHE A 83 -8.02 -16.75 -19.41
N THR A 84 -6.84 -16.66 -20.02
CA THR A 84 -5.84 -17.72 -19.95
C THR A 84 -4.88 -17.42 -18.81
N PHE A 85 -4.51 -18.44 -18.04
CA PHE A 85 -3.50 -18.28 -17.00
C PHE A 85 -2.20 -17.70 -17.58
N ASN A 86 -1.67 -16.66 -16.94
CA ASN A 86 -0.39 -16.09 -17.28
C ASN A 86 0.32 -15.64 -16.00
N GLU A 87 1.48 -16.25 -15.72
CA GLU A 87 2.28 -16.01 -14.53
C GLU A 87 2.93 -14.62 -14.51
N ASP A 88 3.15 -14.01 -15.68
CA ASP A 88 3.81 -12.72 -15.80
C ASP A 88 3.05 -11.61 -15.07
N TYR A 89 1.72 -11.68 -15.05
CA TYR A 89 0.88 -10.74 -14.30
C TYR A 89 1.14 -10.78 -12.79
N LYS A 90 1.49 -11.94 -12.24
CA LYS A 90 1.86 -12.06 -10.83
C LYS A 90 3.27 -11.55 -10.57
N LYS A 91 4.23 -11.92 -11.43
CA LYS A 91 5.63 -11.48 -11.34
C LYS A 91 5.74 -9.96 -11.45
N CYS A 92 4.93 -9.34 -12.31
CA CYS A 92 4.99 -7.91 -12.57
C CYS A 92 4.54 -7.03 -11.39
N SER A 93 3.84 -7.64 -10.40
CA SER A 93 3.37 -7.00 -9.16
C SER A 93 4.08 -7.52 -7.90
N GLU A 94 5.15 -8.30 -8.07
CA GLU A 94 5.96 -8.76 -6.96
C GLU A 94 6.64 -7.56 -6.28
N ILE A 95 6.61 -7.54 -4.94
CA ILE A 95 7.20 -6.47 -4.14
C ILE A 95 8.52 -7.01 -3.58
N SER A 96 9.63 -6.42 -4.01
CA SER A 96 10.95 -6.76 -3.48
C SER A 96 11.09 -6.34 -2.01
N GLU A 97 11.96 -7.03 -1.28
CA GLU A 97 12.23 -6.72 0.12
C GLU A 97 13.01 -5.40 0.28
N GLN A 98 12.68 -4.64 1.33
CA GLN A 98 13.44 -3.47 1.71
C GLN A 98 14.80 -3.88 2.26
N SER A 99 15.89 -3.38 1.67
CA SER A 99 17.23 -3.60 2.20
C SER A 99 17.38 -3.01 3.61
N LYS A 100 17.99 -3.78 4.51
CA LYS A 100 18.31 -3.34 5.87
C LYS A 100 19.23 -2.12 5.84
N TRP A 101 18.99 -1.18 6.74
CA TRP A 101 19.77 0.04 6.86
C TRP A 101 21.09 -0.27 7.58
N SER A 102 22.21 0.27 7.07
CA SER A 102 23.52 0.07 7.71
C SER A 102 23.71 0.91 8.98
N LYS A 103 22.93 1.98 9.11
CA LYS A 103 22.92 2.89 10.27
C LYS A 103 21.51 3.49 10.46
N PRO A 104 21.15 3.94 11.67
CA PRO A 104 19.91 4.66 11.91
C PRO A 104 19.80 5.89 11.01
N VAL A 105 18.58 6.23 10.61
CA VAL A 105 18.28 7.40 9.80
C VAL A 105 17.26 8.28 10.48
N HIS A 106 17.54 9.58 10.45
CA HIS A 106 16.73 10.62 11.07
C HIS A 106 16.06 11.43 9.98
N LYS A 107 14.74 11.63 10.11
CA LYS A 107 13.93 12.41 9.19
C LYS A 107 13.02 13.34 9.98
N SER A 108 12.91 14.56 9.48
CA SER A 108 11.97 15.57 9.97
C SER A 108 10.99 15.86 8.86
N ILE A 109 9.71 15.90 9.22
CA ILE A 109 8.61 16.23 8.32
C ILE A 109 7.83 17.36 8.94
N GLU A 110 7.36 18.27 8.10
CA GLU A 110 6.49 19.36 8.52
C GLU A 110 5.04 19.01 8.24
N SER A 111 4.15 19.41 9.13
CA SER A 111 2.71 19.28 8.97
C SER A 111 2.03 20.58 9.35
N GLN A 112 0.77 20.73 8.95
CA GLN A 112 -0.02 21.88 9.41
C GLN A 112 -0.26 21.80 10.92
N PRO A 113 -0.28 22.94 11.62
CA PRO A 113 -0.63 22.96 13.03
C PRO A 113 -2.10 22.58 13.22
N ASP A 114 -2.42 21.89 14.31
CA ASP A 114 -3.79 21.68 14.73
C ASP A 114 -4.37 23.04 15.20
N PRO A 115 -5.42 23.58 14.54
CA PRO A 115 -6.01 24.85 14.91
C PRO A 115 -6.76 24.81 16.26
N LEU A 116 -7.05 23.62 16.78
CA LEU A 116 -7.76 23.42 18.05
C LEU A 116 -6.81 23.13 19.22
N ALA A 117 -5.52 22.94 18.96
CA ALA A 117 -4.56 22.67 20.02
C ALA A 117 -4.35 23.92 20.90
N PRO A 118 -4.25 23.74 22.24
CA PRO A 118 -4.17 24.86 23.17
C PRO A 118 -2.84 25.65 23.08
N PHE A 119 -1.80 25.04 22.50
CA PHE A 119 -0.49 25.65 22.31
C PHE A 119 0.00 25.39 20.88
N ALA A 120 0.13 26.46 20.09
CA ALA A 120 0.54 26.36 18.68
C ALA A 120 1.98 25.83 18.50
N ASP A 121 2.84 26.08 19.48
CA ASP A 121 4.28 25.74 19.47
C ASP A 121 4.62 24.37 20.10
N LYS A 122 3.63 23.68 20.69
CA LYS A 122 3.85 22.42 21.44
C LYS A 122 3.15 21.22 20.81
N GLN A 123 3.37 21.01 19.52
CA GLN A 123 2.71 19.95 18.73
C GLN A 123 3.70 19.01 18.04
N THR A 124 4.87 18.77 18.66
CA THR A 124 5.89 17.88 18.08
C THR A 124 5.56 16.42 18.35
N THR A 125 5.61 15.60 17.30
CA THR A 125 5.53 14.13 17.40
C THR A 125 6.90 13.53 17.06
N VAL A 126 7.39 12.61 17.89
CA VAL A 126 8.65 11.89 17.67
C VAL A 126 8.41 10.40 17.83
N SER A 127 9.03 9.61 16.98
CA SER A 127 9.04 8.15 17.09
C SER A 127 10.35 7.55 16.64
N VAL A 128 10.54 6.29 17.02
CA VAL A 128 11.60 5.42 16.53
C VAL A 128 10.93 4.17 16.00
N SER A 129 11.30 3.74 14.79
CA SER A 129 10.73 2.57 14.14
C SER A 129 11.84 1.67 13.62
N PHE A 130 11.59 0.35 13.66
CA PHE A 130 12.54 -0.68 13.28
C PHE A 130 11.96 -1.48 12.13
N LEU A 131 12.80 -1.78 11.13
CA LEU A 131 12.45 -2.72 10.08
C LEU A 131 12.47 -4.14 10.67
N LEU A 132 11.38 -4.88 10.47
CA LEU A 132 11.24 -6.26 10.91
C LEU A 132 11.36 -7.23 9.71
N GLU A 133 11.31 -8.52 10.00
CA GLU A 133 11.36 -9.58 8.99
C GLU A 133 10.09 -9.62 8.14
N ASN A 134 10.17 -10.35 7.01
CA ASN A 134 9.04 -10.52 6.11
C ASN A 134 7.87 -11.22 6.83
N ILE A 135 6.65 -10.68 6.69
CA ILE A 135 5.44 -11.21 7.33
C ILE A 135 5.10 -12.64 6.89
N THR A 136 5.66 -13.12 5.78
CA THR A 136 5.49 -14.51 5.34
C THR A 136 6.38 -15.50 6.09
N ASN A 137 7.39 -15.01 6.83
CA ASN A 137 8.22 -15.85 7.70
C ASN A 137 7.51 -16.07 9.03
N THR A 138 6.63 -17.07 9.10
CA THR A 138 5.83 -17.34 10.30
C THR A 138 6.64 -17.85 11.48
N HIS A 139 7.82 -18.43 11.25
CA HIS A 139 8.67 -18.93 12.33
C HIS A 139 9.28 -17.78 13.13
N GLU A 140 9.94 -16.84 12.46
CA GLU A 140 10.60 -15.70 13.13
C GLU A 140 9.61 -14.67 13.71
N ASN A 141 8.38 -14.60 13.20
CA ASN A 141 7.40 -13.60 13.66
C ASN A 141 6.58 -14.02 14.89
N PHE A 142 6.51 -15.32 15.21
CA PHE A 142 5.68 -15.87 16.30
C PHE A 142 6.46 -16.65 17.36
N THR A 143 7.79 -16.67 17.28
CA THR A 143 8.69 -17.31 18.24
C THR A 143 9.56 -16.26 18.91
#